data_AF-A0A4V4HBC7-F1
#
_entry.id   AF-A0A4V4HBC7-F1
#
_cell.length_a   1.000
_cell.length_b   1.000
_cell.length_c   1.000
_cell.angle_alpha   90.00
_cell.angle_beta   90.00
_cell.angle_gamma   90.00
#
_symmetry.space_group_name_H-M   'P 1'
#
loop_
_entity.id
_entity.type
_entity.pdbx_description
1 polymer ?
#
loop_
_entity_poly.entity_id
_entity_poly.type
_entity_poly.pdbx_seq_one_letter_code
_entity_poly.pdbx_strand_id
1 'polypeptide(L)'
;MSSENQAPFYHYPFFDPEVFLELQSGRGLITLGVFLTLPQNKQALNYTNPLLVVTGDRDYFMCGGNCNVTDGDFPSRPAAVAGLFPAVNNFTVYIPENTGHFVNYHFSAPQTFTFIQEWIGNAF
;
A
#
# COMPACT_ATOMS: atom_id res chain seq x y z
N MET A 1 23.73 -0.82 5.90
CA MET A 1 22.39 -0.57 5.34
C MET A 1 22.38 0.85 4.79
N SER A 2 22.10 1.07 3.50
CA SER A 2 21.81 2.43 3.05
C SER A 2 20.38 2.78 3.47
N SER A 3 20.23 3.84 4.27
CA SER A 3 18.93 4.34 4.73
C SER A 3 17.98 4.66 3.55
N GLU A 4 18.55 5.03 2.41
CA GLU A 4 17.84 5.40 1.18
C GLU A 4 16.95 4.29 0.62
N ASN A 5 17.32 3.02 0.77
CA ASN A 5 16.51 1.91 0.26
C ASN A 5 15.60 1.28 1.32
N GLN A 6 15.91 1.50 2.60
CA GLN A 6 15.10 0.97 3.69
C GLN A 6 13.92 1.90 3.96
N ALA A 7 14.17 3.18 4.20
CA ALA A 7 13.17 4.11 4.72
C ALA A 7 11.93 4.32 3.81
N PRO A 8 12.04 4.35 2.46
CA PRO A 8 10.87 4.51 1.61
C PRO A 8 9.95 3.29 1.60
N PHE A 9 10.49 2.10 1.87
CA PHE A 9 9.81 0.84 1.58
C PHE A 9 9.53 -0.04 2.81
N TYR A 10 10.36 0.07 3.84
CA TYR A 10 10.34 -0.78 5.03
C TYR A 10 10.17 0.05 6.31
N HIS A 11 9.54 -0.55 7.33
CA HIS A 11 9.38 0.03 8.65
C HIS A 11 10.12 -0.79 9.70
N TYR A 12 11.25 -0.28 10.19
CA TYR A 12 12.04 -0.91 11.25
C TYR A 12 11.31 -0.83 12.61
N PRO A 13 11.38 -1.85 13.48
CA PRO A 13 12.08 -3.15 13.35
C PRO A 13 11.22 -4.29 12.77
N PHE A 14 10.17 -3.99 12.01
CA PHE A 14 9.09 -4.94 11.71
C PHE A 14 9.26 -5.72 10.40
N PHE A 15 10.51 -5.99 10.03
CA PHE A 15 10.89 -6.81 8.89
C PHE A 15 12.19 -7.57 9.21
N ASP A 16 12.43 -8.65 8.48
CA ASP A 16 13.67 -9.42 8.60
C ASP A 16 14.83 -8.70 7.86
N PRO A 17 15.91 -8.30 8.57
CA PRO A 17 17.04 -7.62 7.94
C PRO A 17 17.78 -8.47 6.90
N GLU A 18 17.83 -9.79 7.05
CA GLU A 18 18.48 -10.69 6.08
C GLU A 18 17.66 -10.78 4.80
N VAL A 19 16.34 -10.89 4.91
CA VAL A 19 15.43 -10.84 3.75
C VAL A 19 15.54 -9.50 3.03
N PHE A 20 15.63 -8.39 3.78
CA PHE A 20 15.86 -7.07 3.19
C PHE A 20 17.17 -7.03 2.38
N LEU A 21 18.28 -7.53 2.94
CA LEU A 21 19.58 -7.53 2.27
C LEU A 21 19.56 -8.39 1.00
N GLU A 22 18.90 -9.55 1.04
CA GLU A 22 18.74 -10.43 -0.13
C GLU A 22 17.96 -9.73 -1.25
N LEU A 23 16.83 -9.11 -0.94
CA LEU A 23 16.03 -8.35 -1.93
C LEU A 23 16.78 -7.16 -2.49
N GLN A 24 17.59 -6.50 -1.66
CA GLN A 24 18.43 -5.41 -2.11
C GLN A 24 19.46 -5.88 -3.14
N SER A 25 19.98 -7.11 -3.00
CA SER A 25 20.98 -7.66 -3.92
C SER A 25 20.42 -7.93 -5.33
N GLY A 26 19.15 -8.35 -5.42
CA GLY A 26 18.46 -8.67 -6.67
C GLY A 26 17.63 -7.53 -7.29
N ARG A 27 17.72 -6.31 -6.74
CA ARG A 27 16.85 -5.20 -7.15
C ARG A 27 17.07 -4.76 -8.61
N GLY A 28 15.97 -4.41 -9.26
CA GLY A 28 15.97 -3.71 -10.54
C GLY A 28 16.11 -2.19 -10.42
N LEU A 29 16.15 -1.52 -11.57
CA LEU A 29 16.05 -0.06 -11.66
C LEU A 29 14.60 0.33 -11.91
N ILE A 30 14.13 1.37 -11.22
CA ILE A 30 12.90 2.08 -11.61
C ILE A 30 13.26 3.13 -12.66
N THR A 31 12.56 3.13 -13.79
CA THR A 31 12.82 4.11 -14.85
C THR A 31 12.13 5.43 -14.52
N LEU A 32 12.73 6.55 -14.96
CA LEU A 32 12.13 7.88 -14.76
C LEU A 32 10.72 7.97 -15.35
N GLY A 33 10.44 7.24 -16.44
CA GLY A 33 9.12 7.17 -17.06
C GLY A 33 8.03 6.71 -16.09
N VAL A 34 8.32 5.74 -15.21
CA VAL A 34 7.37 5.27 -14.19
C VAL A 34 6.98 6.41 -13.25
N PHE A 35 7.95 7.17 -12.76
CA PHE A 35 7.70 8.31 -11.87
C PHE A 35 6.86 9.40 -12.54
N LEU A 36 7.10 9.67 -13.83
CA LEU A 36 6.36 10.69 -14.58
C LEU A 36 4.91 10.28 -14.90
N THR A 37 4.61 8.98 -14.92
CA THR A 37 3.25 8.48 -15.18
C THR A 37 2.45 8.18 -13.92
N LEU A 38 3.10 7.96 -12.76
CA LEU A 38 2.42 7.70 -11.48
C LEU A 38 1.29 8.69 -11.12
N PRO A 39 1.42 10.01 -11.31
CA PRO A 39 0.34 10.95 -10.98
C PRO A 39 -0.81 10.99 -12.00
N GLN A 40 -0.76 10.23 -13.11
CA GLN A 40 -1.78 10.28 -14.17
C GLN A 40 -2.99 9.37 -13.90
N ASN A 41 -3.45 9.28 -12.65
CA ASN A 41 -4.63 8.49 -12.32
C ASN A 41 -5.90 9.17 -12.84
N LYS A 42 -6.64 8.47 -13.70
CA LYS A 42 -7.97 8.90 -14.17
C LYS A 42 -9.04 8.17 -13.37
N GLN A 43 -10.20 8.82 -13.18
CA GLN A 43 -11.33 8.17 -12.52
C GLN A 43 -11.84 6.99 -13.36
N ALA A 44 -12.07 5.86 -12.69
CA ALA A 44 -12.71 4.68 -13.24
C ALA A 44 -14.24 4.80 -13.08
N LEU A 45 -14.86 5.67 -13.87
CA LEU A 45 -16.28 6.06 -13.74
C LEU A 45 -17.27 4.89 -13.82
N ASN A 46 -16.89 3.81 -14.49
CA ASN A 46 -17.78 2.67 -14.76
C ASN A 46 -17.40 1.39 -13.98
N TYR A 47 -16.41 1.45 -13.08
CA TYR A 47 -16.04 0.29 -12.27
C TYR A 47 -16.98 0.19 -11.07
N THR A 48 -17.74 -0.91 -10.98
CA THR A 48 -18.81 -1.10 -9.98
C THR A 48 -18.56 -2.27 -9.02
N ASN A 49 -17.52 -3.07 -9.27
CA ASN A 49 -17.22 -4.25 -8.46
C ASN A 49 -16.65 -3.84 -7.09
N PRO A 50 -16.69 -4.72 -6.08
CA PRO A 50 -16.03 -4.46 -4.80
C PRO A 50 -14.56 -4.07 -4.98
N LEU A 51 -14.10 -3.15 -4.12
CA LEU A 51 -12.73 -2.65 -4.15
C LEU A 51 -12.12 -2.70 -2.74
N LEU A 52 -10.97 -3.35 -2.63
CA LEU A 52 -10.13 -3.35 -1.44
C LEU A 52 -8.84 -2.58 -1.73
N VAL A 53 -8.50 -1.63 -0.85
CA VAL A 53 -7.22 -0.94 -0.84
C VAL A 53 -6.43 -1.39 0.38
N VAL A 54 -5.20 -1.85 0.17
CA VAL A 54 -4.28 -2.28 1.23
C VAL A 54 -2.97 -1.53 1.14
N THR A 55 -2.52 -0.93 2.23
CA THR A 55 -1.18 -0.33 2.35
C THR A 55 -0.78 -0.24 3.82
N GLY A 56 0.51 -0.36 4.12
CA GLY A 56 1.00 -0.29 5.49
C GLY A 56 0.84 1.09 6.12
N ASP A 57 0.65 1.14 7.45
CA ASP A 57 0.48 2.39 8.19
C ASP A 57 1.66 3.38 8.04
N ARG A 58 2.85 2.86 7.75
CA ARG A 58 4.11 3.60 7.56
C ARG A 58 4.61 3.60 6.12
N ASP A 59 3.72 3.46 5.13
CA ASP A 59 4.09 3.59 3.72
C ASP A 59 4.60 5.02 3.40
N TYR A 60 5.92 5.19 3.35
CA TYR A 60 6.51 6.49 3.04
C TYR A 60 6.27 6.91 1.59
N PHE A 61 6.29 5.95 0.67
CA PHE A 61 6.16 6.21 -0.76
C PHE A 61 4.77 6.71 -1.13
N MET A 62 3.71 6.12 -0.57
CA MET A 62 2.32 6.47 -0.92
C MET A 62 1.71 7.53 0.01
N CYS A 63 2.09 7.53 1.30
CA CYS A 63 1.42 8.35 2.30
C CYS A 63 2.39 9.11 3.22
N GLY A 64 3.66 9.25 2.85
CA GLY A 64 4.64 10.03 3.61
C GLY A 64 4.93 9.49 5.02
N GLY A 65 4.62 8.21 5.28
CA GLY A 65 4.99 7.50 6.51
C GLY A 65 3.94 7.56 7.62
N ASN A 66 2.75 8.10 7.32
CA ASN A 66 1.59 8.02 8.19
C ASN A 66 0.30 7.94 7.35
N CYS A 67 -0.21 6.73 7.13
CA CYS A 67 -1.38 6.52 6.27
C CYS A 67 -2.71 6.77 6.99
N ASN A 68 -2.72 6.82 8.32
CA ASN A 68 -3.93 6.96 9.12
C ASN A 68 -4.40 8.42 9.26
N VAL A 69 -3.72 9.39 8.63
CA VAL A 69 -4.18 10.78 8.63
C VAL A 69 -5.23 10.99 7.55
N THR A 70 -6.18 11.88 7.83
CA THR A 70 -7.24 12.27 6.88
C THR A 70 -6.66 12.94 5.64
N ASP A 71 -7.37 12.78 4.52
CA ASP A 71 -7.05 13.44 3.25
C ASP A 71 -8.34 14.06 2.68
N GLY A 72 -8.48 15.38 2.80
CA GLY A 72 -9.75 16.06 2.53
C GLY A 72 -10.89 15.50 3.40
N ASP A 73 -11.96 15.06 2.73
CA ASP A 73 -13.14 14.45 3.39
C ASP A 73 -12.96 12.94 3.68
N PHE A 74 -11.82 12.35 3.31
CA PHE A 74 -11.56 10.92 3.52
C PHE A 74 -10.90 10.66 4.89
N PRO A 75 -11.33 9.59 5.59
CA PRO A 75 -10.87 9.29 6.95
C PRO A 75 -9.39 8.88 7.03
N SER A 76 -8.78 8.50 5.91
CA SER A 76 -7.36 8.14 5.80
C SER A 76 -6.85 8.44 4.39
N ARG A 77 -5.53 8.59 4.21
CA ARG A 77 -4.91 8.78 2.88
C ARG A 77 -5.29 7.66 1.90
N PRO A 78 -5.26 6.36 2.29
CA PRO A 78 -5.68 5.29 1.38
C PRO A 78 -7.19 5.32 1.07
N ALA A 79 -8.02 5.89 1.94
CA ALA A 79 -9.45 6.06 1.67
C ALA A 79 -9.74 7.07 0.55
N ALA A 80 -8.80 7.99 0.25
CA ALA A 80 -8.93 8.91 -0.89
C ALA A 80 -9.01 8.21 -2.25
N VAL A 81 -8.58 6.94 -2.34
CA VAL A 81 -8.74 6.12 -3.54
C VAL A 81 -10.21 5.98 -3.93
N ALA A 82 -11.16 6.05 -2.98
CA ALA A 82 -12.59 6.03 -3.31
C ALA A 82 -13.00 7.14 -4.30
N GLY A 83 -12.35 8.31 -4.26
CA GLY A 83 -12.58 9.40 -5.22
C GLY A 83 -12.23 9.05 -6.67
N LEU A 84 -11.37 8.03 -6.88
CA LEU A 84 -11.04 7.51 -8.21
C LEU A 84 -12.06 6.48 -8.72
N PHE A 85 -12.94 5.95 -7.85
CA PHE A 85 -13.88 4.87 -8.17
C PHE A 85 -15.31 5.23 -7.72
N PRO A 86 -15.92 6.29 -8.28
CA PRO A 86 -17.19 6.84 -7.78
C PRO A 86 -18.40 5.92 -7.94
N ALA A 87 -18.32 4.88 -8.77
CA ALA A 87 -19.40 3.90 -8.98
C ALA A 87 -19.29 2.65 -8.09
N VAL A 88 -18.28 2.55 -7.22
CA VAL A 88 -18.11 1.44 -6.28
C VAL A 88 -18.96 1.67 -5.04
N ASN A 89 -19.87 0.73 -4.77
CA ASN A 89 -20.71 0.76 -3.57
C ASN A 89 -20.14 -0.06 -2.40
N ASN A 90 -19.18 -0.96 -2.66
CA ASN A 90 -18.49 -1.74 -1.65
C ASN A 90 -16.98 -1.44 -1.69
N PHE A 91 -16.58 -0.47 -0.87
CA PHE A 91 -15.20 -0.01 -0.76
C PHE A 91 -14.64 -0.32 0.63
N THR A 92 -13.52 -1.03 0.68
CA THR A 92 -12.84 -1.41 1.92
C THR A 92 -11.41 -0.87 1.90
N VAL A 93 -10.96 -0.37 3.05
CA VAL A 93 -9.56 0.02 3.27
C VAL A 93 -9.03 -0.80 4.42
N TYR A 94 -7.87 -1.42 4.23
CA TYR A 94 -7.15 -2.14 5.28
C TYR A 94 -5.72 -1.63 5.39
N ILE A 95 -5.35 -1.22 6.60
CA ILE A 95 -4.05 -0.60 6.88
C ILE A 95 -3.38 -1.43 7.98
N PRO A 96 -2.55 -2.43 7.64
CA PRO A 96 -1.82 -3.18 8.65
C PRO A 96 -0.85 -2.25 9.40
N GLU A 97 -0.87 -2.35 10.73
CA GLU A 97 0.06 -1.62 11.58
C GLU A 97 1.49 -2.12 11.41
N ASN A 98 2.45 -1.28 11.79
CA ASN A 98 3.87 -1.60 11.79
C ASN A 98 4.40 -2.05 10.41
N THR A 99 3.85 -1.47 9.34
CA THR A 99 4.06 -1.96 7.97
C THR A 99 4.44 -0.80 7.05
N GLY A 100 5.51 -0.96 6.28
CA GLY A 100 5.92 -0.02 5.23
C GLY A 100 5.23 -0.27 3.89
N HIS A 101 5.78 0.29 2.81
CA HIS A 101 5.26 0.14 1.45
C HIS A 101 5.22 -1.33 0.98
N PHE A 102 6.28 -2.09 1.25
CA PHE A 102 6.37 -3.50 0.87
C PHE A 102 5.67 -4.40 1.89
N VAL A 103 4.34 -4.38 1.86
CA VAL A 103 3.46 -5.15 2.78
C VAL A 103 3.84 -6.64 2.87
N ASN A 104 4.29 -7.25 1.77
CA ASN A 104 4.66 -8.67 1.72
C ASN A 104 5.95 -9.01 2.49
N TYR A 105 6.79 -8.02 2.78
CA TYR A 105 8.10 -8.21 3.41
C TYR A 105 8.14 -7.68 4.85
N HIS A 106 6.98 -7.47 5.47
CA HIS A 106 6.85 -7.15 6.89
C HIS A 106 6.30 -8.34 7.67
N PHE A 107 6.53 -8.36 8.98
CA PHE A 107 6.01 -9.43 9.85
C PHE A 107 4.48 -9.47 9.95
N SER A 108 3.79 -8.39 9.53
CA SER A 108 2.34 -8.31 9.38
C SER A 108 1.79 -9.03 8.14
N ALA A 109 2.66 -9.50 7.23
CA ALA A 109 2.26 -10.11 5.98
C ALA A 109 1.30 -11.30 6.17
N PRO A 110 1.53 -12.27 7.07
CA PRO A 110 0.61 -13.39 7.26
C PRO A 110 -0.82 -12.94 7.57
N GLN A 111 -0.99 -12.02 8.54
CA GLN A 111 -2.29 -11.48 8.92
C GLN A 111 -2.92 -10.65 7.81
N THR A 112 -2.09 -9.89 7.09
CA THR A 112 -2.53 -9.07 5.95
C THR A 112 -3.08 -9.95 4.83
N PHE A 113 -2.39 -11.06 4.51
CA PHE A 113 -2.85 -12.02 3.53
C PHE A 113 -4.10 -12.76 4.01
N THR A 114 -4.19 -13.15 5.29
CA THR A 114 -5.44 -13.71 5.84
C THR A 114 -6.61 -12.76 5.61
N PHE A 115 -6.45 -11.48 5.97
CA PHE A 115 -7.50 -10.47 5.74
C PHE A 115 -7.89 -10.35 4.27
N ILE A 116 -6.90 -10.29 3.36
CA ILE A 116 -7.15 -10.22 1.91
C ILE A 116 -7.95 -11.43 1.43
N GLN A 117 -7.58 -12.65 1.86
CA GLN A 117 -8.26 -13.87 1.44
C GLN A 117 -9.68 -13.96 2.00
N GLU A 118 -9.88 -13.59 3.27
CA GLU A 118 -11.21 -13.50 3.88
C GLU A 118 -12.09 -12.46 3.18
N TRP A 119 -11.51 -11.30 2.84
CA TRP A 119 -12.23 -10.26 2.10
C TRP A 119 -12.67 -10.78 0.72
N ILE A 120 -11.78 -11.43 -0.03
CA ILE A 120 -12.12 -12.04 -1.32
C ILE A 120 -13.22 -13.08 -1.16
N GLY A 121 -13.14 -13.94 -0.13
CA GLY A 121 -14.12 -14.98 0.13
C GLY A 121 -15.52 -14.45 0.51
N ASN A 122 -15.61 -13.21 1.00
CA ASN A 122 -16.86 -12.54 1.37
C ASN A 122 -17.34 -11.49 0.35
N ALA A 123 -16.54 -11.18 -0.68
CA ALA A 123 -16.83 -10.10 -1.63
C ALA A 123 -17.85 -10.48 -2.71
N PHE A 124 -18.20 -11.77 -2.83
CA PHE A 124 -19.11 -12.35 -3.82
C PHE A 124 -20.11 -13.31 -3.15
#